data_AF-A0A8S3GGB1-F1
#
_entry.id   AF-A0A8S3GGB1-F1
#
_cell.length_a   1.000
_cell.length_b   1.000
_cell.length_c   1.000
_cell.angle_alpha   90.00
_cell.angle_beta   90.00
_cell.angle_gamma   90.00
#
_symmetry.space_group_name_H-M   'P 1'
#
loop_
_entity.id
_entity.type
_entity.pdbx_description
1 polymer ?
#
loop_
_entity_poly.entity_id
_entity_poly.type
_entity_poly.pdbx_seq_one_letter_code
_entity_poly.pdbx_strand_id
1 'polypeptide(L)'
;NEFVGLLKIIQDYLSNIEVDADTRCTINQYLSLISRRAAGTLMTNAAWMRYFVTNHPAYKHDSVVNDEITYDLLWKMKKISIDEEECPKVLPRMSSKTTLDISAAVEKENNELEVKRSLMTQHNHHE
;
A
#
# COMPACT_ATOMS: atom_id res chain seq x y z
N ASN A 1 31.52 0.01 -11.15
CA ASN A 1 30.15 -0.51 -11.30
C ASN A 1 29.38 -0.25 -10.03
N GLU A 2 28.57 0.80 -10.04
CA GLU A 2 27.64 1.12 -8.96
C GLU A 2 26.28 0.53 -9.34
N PHE A 3 25.63 -0.15 -8.39
CA PHE A 3 24.31 -0.70 -8.61
C PHE A 3 23.29 0.44 -8.67
N VAL A 4 22.59 0.60 -9.79
CA VAL A 4 21.64 1.70 -10.04
C VAL A 4 20.42 1.72 -9.10
N GLY A 5 20.23 0.68 -8.30
CA GLY A 5 19.12 0.54 -7.37
C GLY A 5 17.87 -0.06 -8.01
N LEU A 6 17.08 -0.76 -7.19
CA LEU A 6 15.87 -1.46 -7.62
C LEU A 6 14.84 -0.52 -8.27
N LEU A 7 14.69 0.68 -7.73
CA LEU A 7 13.70 1.66 -8.21
C LEU A 7 13.97 2.04 -9.68
N LYS A 8 15.24 2.26 -10.04
CA LYS A 8 15.63 2.62 -11.40
C LYS A 8 15.38 1.46 -12.38
N ILE A 9 15.70 0.23 -11.97
CA ILE A 9 15.43 -0.99 -12.76
C ILE A 9 13.93 -1.13 -13.04
N ILE A 10 13.07 -0.92 -12.03
CA ILE A 10 11.61 -0.98 -12.20
C ILE A 10 11.13 0.13 -13.16
N GLN A 11 11.62 1.36 -13.02
CA GLN A 11 11.26 2.46 -13.92
C GLN A 11 11.65 2.20 -15.37
N ASP A 12 12.85 1.65 -15.60
CA ASP A 12 13.33 1.30 -16.93
C ASP A 12 12.50 0.14 -17.51
N TYR A 13 12.15 -0.87 -16.71
CA TYR A 13 11.24 -1.93 -17.12
C TYR A 13 9.88 -1.38 -17.54
N LEU A 14 9.25 -0.56 -16.69
CA LEU A 14 7.96 0.07 -17.00
C LEU A 14 8.03 0.90 -18.29
N SER A 15 9.14 1.58 -18.56
CA SER A 15 9.32 2.40 -19.77
C SER A 15 9.37 1.60 -21.06
N ASN A 16 9.72 0.31 -20.99
CA ASN A 16 9.89 -0.57 -22.15
C ASN A 16 8.69 -1.48 -22.43
N ILE A 17 7.69 -1.51 -21.54
CA ILE A 17 6.47 -2.31 -21.72
C ILE A 17 5.26 -1.43 -22.05
N GLU A 18 4.36 -1.95 -22.88
CA GLU A 18 3.06 -1.34 -23.12
C GLU A 18 2.15 -1.55 -21.89
N VAL A 19 1.91 -0.45 -21.17
CA VAL A 19 1.03 -0.37 -20.00
C VAL A 19 0.23 0.92 -20.13
N ASP A 20 -1.07 0.87 -19.87
CA ASP A 20 -1.94 2.03 -19.94
C ASP A 20 -1.53 3.12 -18.94
N ALA A 21 -1.93 4.36 -19.25
CA ALA A 21 -1.50 5.53 -18.48
C ALA A 21 -1.95 5.47 -17.01
N ASP A 22 -3.14 4.92 -16.72
CA ASP A 22 -3.70 4.87 -15.37
C ASP A 22 -2.97 3.84 -14.51
N THR A 23 -2.67 2.66 -15.05
CA THR A 23 -1.85 1.64 -14.39
C THR A 23 -0.44 2.15 -14.14
N ARG A 24 0.19 2.81 -15.13
CA ARG A 24 1.51 3.42 -14.97
C ARG A 24 1.51 4.51 -13.89
N CYS A 25 0.48 5.35 -13.86
CA CYS A 25 0.30 6.39 -12.84
C CYS A 25 0.17 5.75 -11.44
N THR A 26 -0.64 4.70 -11.32
CA THR A 26 -0.84 3.97 -10.06
C THR A 26 0.47 3.37 -9.55
N ILE A 27 1.24 2.68 -10.39
CA ILE A 27 2.54 2.10 -10.02
C ILE A 27 3.53 3.19 -9.60
N ASN A 28 3.62 4.28 -10.36
CA ASN A 28 4.51 5.40 -10.04
C ASN A 28 4.17 6.05 -8.70
N GLN A 29 2.90 6.12 -8.32
CA GLN A 29 2.49 6.62 -6.99
C GLN A 29 3.00 5.70 -5.86
N TYR A 30 2.89 4.38 -6.01
CA TYR A 30 3.45 3.44 -5.04
C TYR A 30 4.98 3.53 -4.95
N LEU A 31 5.67 3.59 -6.08
CA LEU A 31 7.14 3.75 -6.11
C LEU A 31 7.57 5.08 -5.47
N SER A 32 6.82 6.16 -5.71
CA SER A 32 7.04 7.47 -5.08
C SER A 32 6.87 7.40 -3.56
N LEU A 33 5.83 6.72 -3.07
CA LEU A 33 5.62 6.50 -1.63
C LEU A 33 6.83 5.80 -0.98
N ILE A 34 7.30 4.71 -1.60
CA ILE A 34 8.46 3.94 -1.11
C ILE A 34 9.73 4.81 -1.15
N SER A 35 9.99 5.47 -2.28
CA SER A 35 11.17 6.33 -2.48
C SER A 35 11.22 7.46 -1.45
N ARG A 36 10.10 8.15 -1.22
CA ARG A 36 10.04 9.28 -0.29
C ARG A 36 10.25 8.86 1.16
N ARG A 37 9.77 7.67 1.55
CA ARG A 37 10.04 7.09 2.88
C ARG A 37 11.52 6.70 3.04
N ALA A 38 12.10 6.07 2.02
CA ALA A 38 13.52 5.72 2.03
C ALA A 38 14.42 6.97 2.08
N ALA A 39 14.02 8.05 1.41
CA ALA A 39 14.71 9.35 1.43
C ALA A 39 14.49 10.16 2.73
N GLY A 40 13.60 9.72 3.63
CA GLY A 40 13.26 10.46 4.86
C GLY A 40 12.39 11.70 4.65
N THR A 41 11.99 12.01 3.41
CA THR A 41 11.11 13.16 3.07
C THR A 41 9.64 12.92 3.41
N LEU A 42 9.26 11.68 3.72
CA LEU A 42 7.93 11.29 4.18
C LEU A 42 8.06 10.42 5.43
N MET A 43 7.26 10.70 6.46
CA MET A 43 7.33 9.95 7.71
C MET A 43 6.80 8.53 7.51
N THR A 44 7.41 7.58 8.22
CA THR A 44 6.79 6.27 8.44
C THR A 44 5.67 6.40 9.45
N ASN A 45 4.73 5.46 9.45
CA ASN A 45 3.66 5.41 10.46
C ASN A 45 4.25 5.42 11.89
N ALA A 46 5.31 4.64 12.12
CA ALA A 46 5.98 4.58 13.41
C ALA A 46 6.63 5.92 13.82
N ALA A 47 7.28 6.62 12.88
CA ALA A 47 7.85 7.95 13.14
C ALA A 47 6.75 8.98 13.44
N TRP A 48 5.64 8.92 12.72
CA TRP A 48 4.50 9.80 12.95
C TRP A 48 3.79 9.52 14.27
N MET A 49 3.59 8.25 14.65
CA MET A 49 3.02 7.88 15.95
C MET A 49 3.87 8.43 17.10
N ARG A 50 5.19 8.27 17.01
CA ARG A 50 6.11 8.87 17.99
C ARG A 50 6.00 10.39 18.02
N TYR A 51 5.97 11.03 16.86
CA TYR A 51 5.77 12.49 16.76
C TYR A 51 4.44 12.91 17.41
N PHE A 52 3.34 12.21 17.13
CA PHE A 52 2.03 12.50 17.70
C PHE A 52 2.06 12.41 19.22
N VAL A 53 2.52 11.27 19.76
CA VAL A 53 2.59 11.02 21.21
C VAL A 53 3.49 12.05 21.90
N THR A 54 4.70 12.29 21.38
CA THR A 54 5.67 13.21 22.00
C THR A 54 5.25 14.67 21.99
N ASN A 55 4.32 15.05 21.10
CA ASN A 55 3.74 16.40 21.04
C ASN A 55 2.33 16.48 21.66
N HIS A 56 1.85 15.39 22.28
CA HIS A 56 0.54 15.38 22.91
C HIS A 56 0.56 16.17 24.23
N PRO A 57 -0.41 17.05 24.51
CA PRO A 57 -0.42 17.87 25.74
C PRO A 57 -0.37 17.07 27.04
N ALA A 58 -1.02 15.90 27.05
CA ALA A 58 -1.04 14.99 28.20
C ALA A 58 0.25 14.15 28.39
N TYR A 59 1.20 14.20 27.45
CA TYR A 59 2.43 13.42 27.52
C TYR A 59 3.46 14.09 28.43
N LYS A 60 3.91 13.38 29.46
CA LYS A 60 4.79 13.92 30.51
C LYS A 60 6.28 13.66 30.28
N HIS A 61 6.65 13.23 29.07
CA HIS A 61 8.01 12.77 28.75
C HIS A 61 8.52 11.65 29.67
N ASP A 62 7.60 10.89 30.26
CA ASP A 62 7.85 9.76 31.17
C ASP A 62 7.79 8.41 30.44
N SER A 63 7.72 8.42 29.10
CA SER A 63 7.52 7.23 28.27
C SER A 63 6.20 6.49 28.53
N VAL A 64 5.25 7.09 29.23
CA VAL A 64 3.91 6.53 29.46
C VAL A 64 2.91 7.10 28.45
N VAL A 65 2.21 6.22 27.75
CA VAL A 65 1.09 6.58 26.87
C VAL A 65 -0.19 6.23 27.61
N ASN A 66 -0.86 7.23 28.18
CA ASN A 66 -2.10 7.05 28.94
C ASN A 66 -3.32 6.88 28.01
N ASP A 67 -4.49 6.63 28.61
CA ASP A 67 -5.73 6.38 27.88
C ASP A 67 -6.17 7.56 27.01
N GLU A 68 -5.94 8.80 27.46
CA GLU A 68 -6.25 10.02 26.70
C GLU A 68 -5.40 10.11 25.42
N ILE A 69 -4.08 9.96 25.54
CA ILE A 69 -3.16 9.96 24.39
C ILE A 69 -3.52 8.82 23.43
N THR A 70 -3.82 7.64 23.97
CA THR A 70 -4.17 6.45 23.20
C THR A 70 -5.47 6.67 22.41
N TYR A 71 -6.49 7.22 23.07
CA TYR A 71 -7.77 7.53 22.44
C TYR A 71 -7.59 8.54 21.30
N ASP A 72 -6.89 9.64 21.55
CA ASP A 72 -6.67 10.68 20.55
C ASP A 72 -5.86 10.17 19.35
N LEU A 73 -4.84 9.35 19.60
CA LEU A 73 -4.04 8.72 18.55
C LEU A 73 -4.91 7.82 17.66
N LEU A 74 -5.69 6.92 18.26
CA LEU A 74 -6.54 5.98 17.53
C LEU A 74 -7.65 6.70 16.77
N TRP A 75 -8.24 7.74 17.38
CA TRP A 75 -9.25 8.56 16.72
C TRP A 75 -8.67 9.30 15.51
N LYS A 76 -7.45 9.83 15.64
CA LYS A 76 -6.73 10.46 14.52
C LYS A 76 -6.47 9.47 13.40
N MET A 77 -5.97 8.28 13.73
CA MET A 77 -5.74 7.21 12.75
C MET A 77 -7.03 6.80 12.04
N LYS A 78 -8.13 6.67 12.78
CA LYS A 78 -9.44 6.34 12.21
C LYS A 78 -9.84 7.36 11.15
N LYS A 79 -9.82 8.66 11.50
CA LYS A 79 -10.16 9.75 10.57
C LYS A 79 -9.31 9.72 9.29
N ILE A 80 -8.01 9.45 9.43
CA ILE A 80 -7.10 9.31 8.29
C ILE A 80 -7.47 8.09 7.44
N SER A 81 -7.81 6.95 8.06
CA SER A 81 -8.09 5.70 7.34
C SER A 81 -9.37 5.71 6.50
N ILE A 82 -10.32 6.59 6.84
CA ILE A 82 -11.61 6.72 6.14
C ILE A 82 -11.68 8.01 5.31
N ASP A 83 -10.53 8.65 5.07
CA ASP A 83 -10.40 9.89 4.31
C ASP A 83 -11.21 11.09 4.85
N GLU A 84 -11.59 11.07 6.14
CA GLU A 84 -12.19 12.23 6.83
C GLU A 84 -11.14 13.31 7.14
N GLU A 85 -9.87 12.92 7.27
CA GLU A 85 -8.78 13.85 7.51
C GLU A 85 -7.51 13.46 6.74
N GLU A 86 -6.91 14.42 6.03
CA GLU A 86 -5.64 14.19 5.34
C GLU A 86 -4.45 14.18 6.30
N CYS A 87 -3.47 13.32 6.03
CA CYS A 87 -2.18 13.33 6.72
C CYS A 87 -1.01 13.34 5.73
N PRO A 88 -0.73 14.48 5.07
CA PRO A 88 0.30 14.58 4.03
C PRO A 88 1.71 14.21 4.50
N LYS A 89 1.97 14.28 5.82
CA LYS A 89 3.25 13.89 6.44
C LYS A 89 3.51 12.38 6.39
N VAL A 90 2.48 11.55 6.27
CA VAL A 90 2.57 10.07 6.34
C VAL A 90 2.08 9.41 5.05
N LEU A 91 0.99 9.94 4.49
CA LEU A 91 0.33 9.43 3.31
C LEU A 91 0.05 10.60 2.35
N PRO A 92 0.73 10.66 1.20
CA PRO A 92 0.35 11.61 0.16
C PRO A 92 -1.01 11.24 -0.42
N ARG A 93 -1.73 12.24 -0.93
CA ARG A 93 -2.94 12.00 -1.73
C ARG A 93 -2.56 11.17 -2.96
N MET A 94 -3.22 10.03 -3.14
CA MET A 94 -3.03 9.12 -4.27
C MET A 94 -4.35 8.94 -5.02
N SER A 95 -4.30 8.92 -6.34
CA SER A 95 -5.38 8.47 -7.22
C SER A 95 -4.97 7.12 -7.80
N SER A 96 -5.20 6.05 -7.03
CA SER A 96 -4.92 4.68 -7.44
C SER A 96 -6.17 4.01 -8.01
N LYS A 97 -6.01 3.22 -9.06
CA LYS A 97 -7.06 2.30 -9.55
C LYS A 97 -7.04 0.94 -8.83
N THR A 98 -6.11 0.73 -7.91
CA THR A 98 -6.03 -0.50 -7.12
C THR A 98 -7.26 -0.64 -6.24
N THR A 99 -8.07 -1.64 -6.53
CA THR A 99 -9.16 -2.11 -5.68
C THR A 99 -8.65 -3.22 -4.76
N LEU A 100 -9.29 -3.41 -3.61
CA LEU A 100 -9.05 -4.60 -2.77
C LEU A 100 -9.67 -5.87 -3.36
N ASP A 101 -10.57 -5.71 -4.33
CA ASP A 101 -11.23 -6.80 -5.03
C ASP A 101 -10.29 -7.46 -6.04
N ILE A 102 -10.47 -8.77 -6.21
CA ILE A 102 -9.79 -9.54 -7.27
C ILE A 102 -10.23 -8.97 -8.61
N SER A 103 -9.28 -8.63 -9.48
CA SER A 103 -9.65 -8.11 -10.81
C SER A 103 -10.50 -9.13 -11.57
N ALA A 104 -11.48 -8.64 -12.33
CA ALA A 104 -12.35 -9.49 -13.15
C ALA A 104 -11.57 -10.43 -14.10
N ALA A 105 -10.37 -10.02 -14.52
CA ALA A 105 -9.48 -10.84 -15.33
C ALA A 105 -8.97 -12.08 -14.57
N VAL A 106 -8.58 -11.91 -13.30
CA VAL A 106 -8.10 -13.00 -12.44
C VAL A 106 -9.27 -13.89 -12.01
N GLU A 107 -10.46 -13.33 -11.74
CA GLU A 107 -11.66 -14.14 -11.49
C GLU A 107 -12.01 -15.03 -12.70
N LYS A 108 -11.96 -14.47 -13.91
CA LYS A 108 -12.22 -15.23 -15.14
C LYS A 108 -11.20 -16.37 -15.32
N GLU A 109 -9.92 -16.09 -15.12
CA GLU A 109 -8.86 -17.10 -15.25
C GLU A 109 -9.02 -18.22 -14.21
N ASN A 110 -9.32 -17.87 -12.96
CA ASN A 110 -9.59 -18.86 -11.90
C ASN A 110 -10.78 -19.76 -12.27
N ASN A 111 -11.89 -19.17 -12.76
CA ASN A 111 -13.05 -19.93 -13.20
C ASN A 111 -12.72 -20.86 -14.38
N GLU A 112 -11.92 -20.40 -15.36
CA GLU A 112 -11.48 -21.25 -16.47
C GLU A 112 -10.59 -22.41 -16.02
N LEU A 113 -9.70 -22.17 -15.04
CA LEU A 113 -8.86 -23.20 -14.44
C LEU A 113 -9.68 -24.23 -13.66
N GLU A 114 -10.71 -23.79 -12.93
CA GLU A 114 -11.63 -24.69 -12.22
C GLU A 114 -12.42 -25.58 -13.18
N VAL A 115 -12.93 -25.02 -14.28
CA VAL A 115 -13.62 -25.81 -15.32
C VAL A 115 -12.68 -26.86 -15.92
N LYS A 116 -11.43 -26.48 -16.26
CA LYS A 116 -10.44 -27.43 -16.79
C LYS A 116 -10.08 -28.54 -15.79
N ARG A 117 -9.95 -28.21 -14.50
CA ARG A 117 -9.70 -29.20 -13.43
C ARG A 117 -10.87 -30.17 -13.28
N SER A 118 -12.10 -29.68 -13.38
CA SER A 118 -13.30 -30.51 -13.32
C SER A 118 -13.35 -31.51 -14.50
N LEU A 119 -13.06 -31.04 -15.72
CA LEU A 119 -13.02 -31.89 -16.92
C LEU A 119 -11.91 -32.95 -16.87
N MET A 120 -10.73 -32.62 -16.34
CA MET A 120 -9.63 -33.58 -16.20
C MET A 120 -9.93 -34.68 -15.15
N THR A 121 -10.66 -34.35 -14.10
CA THR A 121 -11.04 -35.34 -13.06
C THR A 121 -12.06 -36.36 -13.57
N GLN A 122 -12.93 -35.97 -14.51
CA GLN A 122 -13.94 -36.87 -15.09
C GLN A 122 -13.36 -37.88 -16.11
N HIS A 123 -12.19 -37.59 -16.70
CA HIS A 123 -11.56 -38.48 -17.69
C HIS A 123 -10.74 -39.62 -17.07
N ASN A 124 -10.33 -39.49 -15.80
CA ASN A 124 -9.51 -40.49 -15.08
C ASN A 124 -10.33 -41.56 -14.32
N HIS A 125 -11.62 -41.73 -14.60
CA HIS A 125 -12.48 -42.75 -13.97
C HIS A 125 -13.05 -43.78 -14.98
N HIS A 126 -12.44 -43.89 -16.17
CA HIS A 126 -12.87 -44.82 -17.22
C HIS A 126 -11.76 -45.69 -17.83
N GLU A 127 -10.69 -45.93 -17.07
CA GLU A 127 -9.79 -47.10 -17.23
C GLU A 127 -9.86 -47.98 -15.97
#